data_AF-A0A8S0XRL3-F1
#
_entry.id   AF-A0A8S0XRL3-F1
#
_cell.length_a   1.000
_cell.length_b   1.000
_cell.length_c   1.000
_cell.angle_alpha   90.00
_cell.angle_beta   90.00
_cell.angle_gamma   90.00
#
_symmetry.space_group_name_H-M   'P 1'
#
loop_
_entity.id
_entity.type
_entity.pdbx_description
1 polymer ?
#
loop_
_entity_poly.entity_id
_entity_poly.type
_entity_poly.pdbx_seq_one_letter_code
_entity_poly.pdbx_strand_id
1 'polypeptide(L)'
;MVHLELELSIVVLALNPCTVSMATSVPVIVPPLNLPCKQPLPRNHYRPVNERLIHEAYDQCLQNELEAGNNERFLMWARCLGHLIREAPDTAARTGVAEEINRCNGSRAQMDLLAEFYVNHLIRLFRQDKVRTPTRSTHSSRSSSSDEQ
;
A
#
# COMPACT_ATOMS: atom_id res chain seq x y z
N MET A 1 1.67 20.46 0.45
CA MET A 1 1.83 19.31 -0.49
C MET A 1 2.98 18.37 -0.10
N VAL A 2 3.47 18.40 1.16
CA VAL A 2 4.58 17.56 1.66
C VAL A 2 4.15 16.65 2.82
N HIS A 3 2.89 16.73 3.26
CA HIS A 3 2.41 15.98 4.42
C HIS A 3 1.85 14.59 4.06
N LEU A 4 1.52 14.34 2.79
CA LEU A 4 1.02 13.04 2.30
C LEU A 4 2.13 11.99 2.13
N GLU A 5 3.40 12.39 1.95
CA GLU A 5 4.49 11.43 1.69
C GLU A 5 4.98 10.70 2.94
N LEU A 6 4.82 11.31 4.12
CA LEU A 6 5.19 10.67 5.41
C LEU A 6 4.15 9.65 5.87
N GLU A 7 2.86 9.88 5.61
CA GLU A 7 1.77 9.02 6.10
C GLU A 7 1.62 7.72 5.28
N LEU A 8 1.93 7.73 3.98
CA LEU A 8 1.94 6.50 3.17
C LEU A 8 3.09 5.55 3.53
N SER A 9 4.20 6.06 4.08
CA SER A 9 5.30 5.22 4.56
C SER A 9 4.90 4.33 5.75
N ILE A 10 3.93 4.77 6.56
CA ILE A 10 3.43 4.01 7.72
C ILE A 10 2.61 2.79 7.26
N VAL A 11 1.78 2.94 6.23
CA VAL A 11 1.00 1.84 5.65
C VAL A 11 1.91 0.73 5.10
N VAL A 12 3.03 1.13 4.50
CA VAL A 12 4.02 0.19 3.95
C VAL A 12 4.82 -0.53 5.05
N LEU A 13 4.98 0.07 6.24
CA LEU A 13 5.60 -0.55 7.41
C LEU A 13 4.63 -1.45 8.19
N ALA A 14 3.35 -1.11 8.24
CA ALA A 14 2.32 -1.91 8.92
C ALA A 14 2.10 -3.31 8.28
N LEU A 15 2.47 -3.49 7.01
CA LEU A 15 2.36 -4.75 6.28
C LEU A 15 3.52 -5.75 6.54
N ASN A 16 4.50 -5.45 7.40
CA ASN A 16 5.54 -6.41 7.78
C ASN A 16 6.01 -6.24 9.25
N PRO A 17 5.45 -6.97 10.22
CA PRO A 17 6.07 -7.14 11.51
C PRO A 17 6.91 -8.43 11.50
N CYS A 18 8.05 -8.45 10.81
CA CYS A 18 9.00 -9.56 10.92
C CYS A 18 10.42 -9.07 11.22
N THR A 19 10.68 -9.06 12.52
CA THR A 19 11.93 -9.37 13.23
C THR A 19 13.26 -9.22 12.47
N VAL A 20 14.08 -8.33 13.02
CA VAL A 20 15.53 -8.24 12.84
C VAL A 20 16.17 -9.60 13.10
N SER A 21 16.81 -10.19 12.10
CA SER A 21 17.81 -11.24 12.29
C SER A 21 18.96 -11.09 11.29
N MET A 22 20.16 -11.40 11.77
CA MET A 22 21.46 -10.96 11.27
C MET A 22 21.86 -11.53 9.90
N ALA A 23 22.55 -10.68 9.16
CA ALA A 23 23.41 -10.87 7.99
C ALA A 23 23.77 -12.30 7.55
N THR A 24 23.35 -12.64 6.32
CA THR A 24 24.15 -13.39 5.35
C THR A 24 23.77 -12.93 3.94
N SER A 25 24.77 -12.62 3.11
CA SER A 25 24.61 -12.24 1.71
C SER A 25 24.08 -13.42 0.91
N VAL A 26 22.80 -13.35 0.54
CA VAL A 26 22.13 -14.30 -0.36
C VAL A 26 21.66 -13.48 -1.58
N PRO A 27 21.75 -13.99 -2.82
CA PRO A 27 21.15 -13.33 -3.97
C PRO A 27 19.69 -13.02 -3.64
N VAL A 28 19.34 -11.74 -3.76
CA VAL A 28 18.02 -11.20 -3.42
C VAL A 28 17.02 -11.74 -4.45
N ILE A 29 16.53 -12.95 -4.20
CA ILE A 29 15.26 -13.42 -4.73
C ILE A 29 14.24 -12.45 -4.13
N VAL A 30 13.78 -11.48 -4.92
CA VAL A 30 12.67 -10.61 -4.53
C VAL A 30 11.52 -11.56 -4.20
N PRO A 31 11.09 -11.67 -2.93
CA PRO A 31 10.04 -12.61 -2.58
C PRO A 31 8.80 -12.28 -3.42
N PRO A 32 8.08 -13.30 -3.94
CA PRO A 32 6.86 -13.06 -4.67
C PRO A 32 5.93 -12.26 -3.77
N LEU A 33 5.38 -11.20 -4.34
CA LEU A 33 4.46 -10.27 -3.70
C LEU A 33 3.46 -11.03 -2.81
N ASN A 34 3.64 -10.95 -1.49
CA ASN A 34 2.55 -11.17 -0.57
C ASN A 34 1.77 -9.85 -0.48
N LEU A 35 1.26 -9.41 -1.64
CA LEU A 35 0.31 -8.30 -1.70
C LEU A 35 -0.90 -8.76 -0.88
N PRO A 36 -1.40 -7.96 0.07
CA PRO A 36 -2.63 -8.31 0.80
C PRO A 36 -3.80 -8.62 -0.15
N CYS A 37 -3.71 -8.20 -1.42
CA CYS A 37 -4.59 -8.53 -2.53
C CYS A 37 -4.77 -10.04 -2.84
N LYS A 38 -4.04 -10.95 -2.19
CA LYS A 38 -4.33 -12.40 -2.25
C LYS A 38 -5.40 -12.83 -1.26
N GLN A 39 -5.57 -12.08 -0.17
CA GLN A 39 -6.57 -12.36 0.84
C GLN A 39 -7.93 -11.80 0.39
N PRO A 40 -9.04 -12.51 0.65
CA PRO A 40 -10.35 -11.98 0.37
C PRO A 40 -10.63 -10.74 1.21
N LEU A 41 -11.42 -9.81 0.69
CA LEU A 41 -11.82 -8.64 1.48
C LEU A 41 -12.67 -9.09 2.66
N PRO A 42 -12.40 -8.61 3.89
CA PRO A 42 -13.30 -8.87 5.00
C PRO A 42 -14.64 -8.16 4.78
N ARG A 43 -15.65 -8.60 5.52
CA ARG A 43 -16.94 -7.92 5.60
C ARG A 43 -16.78 -6.43 5.90
N ASN A 44 -17.60 -5.60 5.26
CA ASN A 44 -17.64 -4.16 5.49
C ASN A 44 -17.91 -3.85 6.96
N HIS A 45 -16.97 -3.13 7.60
CA HIS A 45 -17.08 -2.68 8.98
C HIS A 45 -17.50 -1.22 9.14
N TYR A 46 -17.55 -0.48 8.02
CA TYR A 46 -17.90 0.94 8.04
C TYR A 46 -19.38 1.08 8.36
N ARG A 47 -19.77 2.20 8.99
CA ARG A 47 -21.19 2.44 9.30
C ARG A 47 -21.81 3.38 8.28
N PRO A 48 -22.95 3.02 7.67
CA PRO A 48 -23.55 3.83 6.61
C PRO A 48 -24.08 5.18 7.10
N VAL A 49 -24.32 5.34 8.41
CA VAL A 49 -24.85 6.58 9.00
C VAL A 49 -23.80 7.70 9.02
N ASN A 50 -22.55 7.38 9.34
CA ASN A 50 -21.50 8.37 9.55
C ASN A 50 -20.42 8.33 8.45
N GLU A 51 -20.21 7.15 7.84
CA GLU A 51 -19.12 6.89 6.91
C GLU A 51 -19.67 6.43 5.55
N ARG A 52 -20.80 7.02 5.14
CA ARG A 52 -21.57 6.61 3.97
C ARG A 52 -20.70 6.42 2.71
N LEU A 53 -19.86 7.41 2.40
CA LEU A 53 -19.01 7.38 1.20
C LEU A 53 -18.05 6.20 1.22
N ILE A 54 -17.40 5.96 2.36
CA ILE A 54 -16.44 4.88 2.55
C ILE A 54 -17.16 3.53 2.54
N HIS A 55 -18.32 3.45 3.18
CA HIS A 55 -19.17 2.28 3.19
C HIS A 55 -19.59 1.87 1.77
N GLU A 56 -20.14 2.79 0.99
CA GLU A 56 -20.60 2.55 -0.38
C GLU A 56 -19.45 2.13 -1.30
N ALA A 57 -18.29 2.78 -1.19
CA ALA A 57 -17.10 2.43 -1.98
C ALA A 57 -16.56 1.03 -1.63
N TYR A 58 -16.54 0.69 -0.34
CA TYR A 58 -16.08 -0.61 0.12
C TYR A 58 -17.04 -1.74 -0.29
N ASP A 59 -18.36 -1.49 -0.25
CA ASP A 59 -19.35 -2.43 -0.77
C ASP A 59 -19.21 -2.65 -2.28
N GLN A 60 -18.91 -1.60 -3.04
CA GLN A 60 -18.58 -1.75 -4.46
C GLN A 60 -17.37 -2.66 -4.65
N CYS A 61 -16.31 -2.52 -3.84
CA CYS A 61 -15.15 -3.41 -3.92
C CYS A 61 -15.51 -4.88 -3.62
N LEU A 62 -16.33 -5.12 -2.58
CA LEU A 62 -16.82 -6.46 -2.23
C LEU A 62 -17.65 -7.08 -3.35
N GLN A 63 -18.60 -6.32 -3.88
CA GLN A 63 -19.44 -6.77 -4.99
C GLN A 63 -18.58 -7.07 -6.23
N ASN A 64 -17.59 -6.22 -6.50
CA ASN A 64 -16.67 -6.43 -7.59
C ASN A 64 -15.81 -7.69 -7.41
N GLU A 65 -15.38 -7.99 -6.19
CA GLU A 65 -14.66 -9.23 -5.87
C GLU A 65 -15.53 -10.46 -6.13
N LEU A 66 -16.79 -10.45 -5.70
CA LEU A 66 -17.73 -11.56 -5.90
C LEU A 66 -17.98 -11.82 -7.39
N GLU A 67 -18.24 -10.77 -8.15
CA GLU A 67 -18.49 -10.83 -9.59
C GLU A 67 -17.26 -11.22 -10.42
N ALA A 68 -16.04 -11.00 -9.91
CA ALA A 68 -14.81 -11.41 -10.60
C ALA A 68 -14.69 -12.94 -10.73
N GLY A 69 -15.37 -13.70 -9.87
CA GLY A 69 -15.36 -15.16 -9.88
C GLY A 69 -13.93 -15.70 -9.75
N ASN A 70 -13.48 -16.45 -10.77
CA ASN A 70 -12.14 -17.06 -10.80
C ASN A 70 -11.12 -16.24 -11.61
N ASN A 71 -11.46 -15.02 -12.05
CA ASN A 71 -10.50 -14.20 -12.77
C ASN A 71 -9.52 -13.55 -11.79
N GLU A 72 -8.32 -14.12 -11.70
CA GLU A 72 -7.27 -13.69 -10.75
C GLU A 72 -6.94 -12.19 -10.85
N ARG A 73 -6.92 -11.63 -12.07
CA ARG A 73 -6.61 -10.22 -12.28
C ARG A 73 -7.70 -9.33 -11.70
N PHE A 74 -8.96 -9.64 -11.98
CA PHE A 74 -10.09 -8.87 -11.48
C PHE A 74 -10.26 -9.01 -9.96
N LEU A 75 -10.00 -10.20 -9.42
CA LEU A 75 -9.92 -10.41 -7.97
C LEU A 75 -8.84 -9.53 -7.34
N MET A 76 -7.63 -9.54 -7.91
CA MET A 76 -6.52 -8.74 -7.40
C MET A 76 -6.86 -7.24 -7.41
N TRP A 77 -7.49 -6.74 -8.46
CA TRP A 77 -7.87 -5.33 -8.60
C TRP A 77 -8.96 -4.92 -7.61
N ALA A 78 -10.05 -5.69 -7.51
CA ALA A 78 -11.11 -5.43 -6.53
C ALA A 78 -10.57 -5.43 -5.09
N ARG A 79 -9.73 -6.42 -4.76
CA ARG A 79 -9.08 -6.50 -3.44
C ARG A 79 -8.11 -5.37 -3.21
N CYS A 80 -7.33 -4.96 -4.21
CA CYS A 80 -6.41 -3.84 -4.09
C CYS A 80 -7.15 -2.56 -3.68
N LEU A 81 -8.25 -2.23 -4.36
CA LEU A 81 -9.06 -1.05 -4.03
C LEU A 81 -9.65 -1.13 -2.62
N GLY A 82 -10.23 -2.27 -2.24
CA GLY A 82 -10.77 -2.45 -0.88
C GLY A 82 -9.71 -2.34 0.22
N HIS A 83 -8.51 -2.89 -0.03
CA HIS A 83 -7.40 -2.74 0.90
C HIS A 83 -6.84 -1.32 0.95
N LEU A 84 -6.84 -0.56 -0.15
CA LEU A 84 -6.45 0.85 -0.11
C LEU A 84 -7.35 1.66 0.81
N ILE A 85 -8.67 1.42 0.77
CA ILE A 85 -9.61 2.03 1.73
C ILE A 85 -9.29 1.58 3.16
N ARG A 86 -9.09 0.28 3.38
CA ARG A 86 -8.91 -0.27 4.74
C ARG A 86 -7.61 0.18 5.39
N GLU A 87 -6.52 0.16 4.63
CA GLU A 87 -5.17 0.39 5.13
C GLU A 87 -4.76 1.87 5.05
N ALA A 88 -5.58 2.74 4.43
CA ALA A 88 -5.33 4.17 4.43
C ALA A 88 -5.24 4.71 5.89
N PRO A 89 -4.20 5.52 6.19
CA PRO A 89 -3.81 5.83 7.55
C PRO A 89 -4.80 6.79 8.22
N ASP A 90 -5.31 7.74 7.44
CA ASP A 90 -6.24 8.77 7.91
C ASP A 90 -7.57 8.75 7.15
N THR A 91 -8.58 9.39 7.74
CA THR A 91 -9.93 9.47 7.17
C THR A 91 -9.99 10.27 5.87
N ALA A 92 -9.09 11.23 5.66
CA ALA A 92 -9.08 12.04 4.44
C ALA A 92 -8.60 11.21 3.25
N ALA A 93 -7.55 10.41 3.42
CA ALA A 93 -7.05 9.45 2.45
C ALA A 93 -8.12 8.39 2.14
N ARG A 94 -8.80 7.85 3.16
CA ARG A 94 -9.93 6.92 2.95
C ARG A 94 -11.04 7.54 2.13
N THR A 95 -11.42 8.78 2.47
CA THR A 95 -12.46 9.53 1.74
C THR A 95 -12.05 9.79 0.31
N GLY A 96 -10.79 10.18 0.06
CA GLY A 96 -10.28 10.41 -1.30
C GLY A 96 -10.36 9.17 -2.19
N VAL A 97 -9.87 8.03 -1.69
CA VAL A 97 -9.97 6.75 -2.41
C VAL A 97 -11.44 6.34 -2.61
N ALA A 98 -12.28 6.50 -1.59
CA ALA A 98 -13.69 6.18 -1.67
C ALA A 98 -14.45 7.05 -2.69
N GLU A 99 -14.14 8.34 -2.78
CA GLU A 99 -14.71 9.23 -3.80
C GLU A 99 -14.34 8.78 -5.21
N GLU A 100 -13.08 8.43 -5.46
CA GLU A 100 -12.65 7.95 -6.77
C GLU A 100 -13.35 6.65 -7.16
N ILE A 101 -13.50 5.71 -6.22
CA ILE A 101 -14.25 4.47 -6.44
C ILE A 101 -15.73 4.75 -6.71
N ASN A 102 -16.35 5.63 -5.92
CA ASN A 102 -17.75 6.00 -6.12
C ASN A 102 -17.98 6.71 -7.46
N ARG A 103 -17.00 7.46 -7.98
CA ARG A 103 -17.05 8.05 -9.33
C ARG A 103 -17.06 7.01 -10.44
N CYS A 104 -16.56 5.79 -10.19
CA CYS A 104 -16.70 4.68 -11.12
C CYS A 104 -18.15 4.18 -11.25
N ASN A 105 -19.04 4.54 -10.32
CA ASN A 105 -20.47 4.22 -10.36
C ASN A 105 -20.75 2.71 -10.60
N GLY A 106 -19.98 1.83 -9.93
CA GLY A 106 -20.06 0.38 -10.10
C GLY A 106 -19.60 -0.16 -11.45
N SER A 107 -19.07 0.69 -12.34
CA SER A 107 -18.53 0.25 -13.63
C SER A 107 -17.23 -0.52 -13.45
N ARG A 108 -17.27 -1.82 -13.75
CA ARG A 108 -16.11 -2.72 -13.73
C ARG A 108 -14.90 -2.11 -14.45
N ALA A 109 -15.10 -1.69 -15.70
CA ALA A 109 -14.01 -1.21 -16.54
C ALA A 109 -13.33 0.03 -15.95
N GLN A 110 -14.10 0.90 -15.29
CA GLN A 110 -13.55 2.09 -14.64
C GLN A 110 -12.82 1.74 -13.35
N MET A 111 -13.36 0.81 -12.55
CA MET A 111 -12.68 0.31 -11.35
C MET A 111 -11.37 -0.41 -11.68
N ASP A 112 -11.35 -1.17 -12.77
CA ASP A 112 -10.17 -1.85 -13.27
C ASP A 112 -9.06 -0.85 -13.67
N LEU A 113 -9.42 0.21 -14.41
CA LEU A 113 -8.50 1.29 -14.76
C LEU A 113 -7.99 2.04 -13.52
N LEU A 114 -8.86 2.28 -12.54
CA LEU A 114 -8.49 2.90 -11.27
C LEU A 114 -7.50 2.02 -10.50
N ALA A 115 -7.78 0.73 -10.36
CA ALA A 115 -6.90 -0.22 -9.70
C ALA A 115 -5.55 -0.32 -10.40
N GLU A 116 -5.54 -0.36 -11.74
CA GLU A 116 -4.33 -0.32 -12.54
C GLU A 116 -3.50 0.94 -12.28
N PHE A 117 -4.15 2.10 -12.22
CA PHE A 117 -3.51 3.37 -11.90
C PHE A 117 -2.83 3.33 -10.52
N TYR A 118 -3.56 2.90 -9.48
CA TYR A 118 -3.00 2.78 -8.13
C TYR A 118 -1.83 1.80 -8.05
N VAL A 119 -1.94 0.63 -8.69
CA VAL A 119 -0.88 -0.38 -8.67
C VAL A 119 0.37 0.12 -9.41
N ASN A 120 0.20 0.71 -10.59
CA ASN A 120 1.32 1.10 -11.44
C ASN A 120 1.98 2.41 -11.03
N HIS A 121 1.22 3.37 -10.52
CA HIS A 121 1.73 4.72 -10.24
C HIS A 121 1.95 5.01 -8.77
N LEU A 122 1.21 4.38 -7.85
CA LEU A 122 1.41 4.61 -6.42
C LEU A 122 2.20 3.46 -5.82
N ILE A 123 1.67 2.25 -5.85
CA ILE A 123 2.28 1.09 -5.17
C ILE A 123 3.66 0.77 -5.76
N ARG A 124 3.85 0.90 -7.08
CA ARG A 124 5.12 0.60 -7.72
C ARG A 124 6.25 1.56 -7.34
N LEU A 125 5.97 2.86 -7.18
CA LEU A 125 6.99 3.85 -6.82
C LEU A 125 7.62 3.52 -5.46
N PHE A 126 6.79 3.22 -4.45
CA PHE A 126 7.27 2.82 -3.11
C PHE A 126 8.03 1.49 -3.08
N ARG A 127 7.97 0.69 -4.16
CA ARG A 127 8.78 -0.53 -4.30
C ARG A 127 10.15 -0.27 -4.93
N GLN A 128 10.26 0.74 -5.81
CA GLN A 128 11.52 1.06 -6.46
C GLN A 128 12.53 1.64 -5.48
N ASP A 129 12.07 2.44 -4.51
CA ASP A 129 12.96 3.11 -3.55
C ASP A 129 13.50 2.19 -2.45
N LYS A 130 12.88 1.03 -2.21
CA LYS A 130 13.36 0.04 -1.22
C LYS A 130 14.63 -0.70 -1.65
N VAL A 131 15.06 -0.57 -2.90
CA VAL A 131 16.24 -1.29 -3.43
C VAL A 131 17.54 -0.53 -3.16
N ARG A 132 17.48 0.74 -2.72
CA ARG A 132 18.67 1.52 -2.36
C ARG A 132 18.46 2.26 -1.05
N THR A 133 18.61 1.57 0.07
CA THR A 133 19.12 2.27 1.25
C THR A 133 20.56 2.67 0.93
N PRO A 134 20.92 3.96 0.82
CA PRO A 134 22.31 4.34 0.68
C PRO A 134 23.04 3.76 1.89
N THR A 135 24.09 2.99 1.63
CA THR A 135 24.96 2.43 2.67
C THR A 135 25.31 3.57 3.62
N ARG A 136 24.95 3.42 4.90
CA ARG A 136 25.28 4.37 5.96
C ARG A 136 26.78 4.65 5.83
N SER A 137 27.15 5.86 5.46
CA SER A 137 28.57 6.20 5.35
C SER A 137 29.15 6.12 6.75
N THR A 138 30.03 5.15 6.96
CA THR A 138 30.94 5.14 8.10
C THR A 138 31.97 6.23 7.84
N HIS A 139 31.57 7.48 7.99
CA HIS A 139 32.53 8.55 8.12
C HIS A 139 33.19 8.35 9.48
N SER A 140 34.33 7.67 9.49
CA SER A 140 35.23 7.68 10.64
C SER A 140 35.66 9.12 10.81
N SER A 141 35.02 9.86 11.71
CA SER A 141 35.51 11.13 12.21
C SER A 141 36.84 10.83 12.89
N ARG A 142 37.91 10.88 12.10
CA ARG A 142 39.28 10.68 12.52
C ARG A 142 39.59 11.80 13.51
N SER A 143 39.51 11.47 14.80
CA SER A 143 39.94 12.32 15.90
C SER A 143 41.45 12.53 15.73
N SER A 144 41.84 13.70 15.24
CA SER A 144 43.24 14.14 15.30
C SER A 144 43.51 14.66 16.72
N SER A 145 43.90 13.76 17.62
CA SER A 145 44.54 14.13 18.88
C SER A 145 45.95 13.58 18.90
N SER A 146 46.94 14.45 18.73
CA SER A 146 48.31 14.22 19.21
C SER A 146 48.93 15.58 19.50
N ASP A 147 48.95 15.89 20.80
CA ASP A 147 49.83 16.84 21.48
C ASP A 147 51.31 16.41 21.38
N GLU A 148 52.19 17.30 21.87
CA GLU A 148 53.65 17.19 22.11
C GLU A 148 54.55 17.53 20.89
N GLN A 149 55.42 18.55 20.89
CA GLN A 149 56.23 19.24 21.93
C GLN A 149 56.38 20.73 21.65
#